data_AF-W4LBC3-F1
#
_entry.id   AF-W4LBC3-F1
#
_cell.length_a   1.000
_cell.length_b   1.000
_cell.length_c   1.000
_cell.angle_alpha   90.00
_cell.angle_beta   90.00
_cell.angle_gamma   90.00
#
_symmetry.space_group_name_H-M   'P 1'
#
loop_
_entity.id
_entity.type
_entity.pdbx_description
1 polymer ?
#
loop_
_entity_poly.entity_id
_entity_poly.type
_entity_poly.pdbx_seq_one_letter_code
_entity_poly.pdbx_strand_id
1 'polypeptide(L)'
;MGNPNPELKSFIERLRSEFNQTLDALLDMPQDYLDEPCGHGCARGGSVRDLLVHNIFHEKQHSGQVWSIRDQLRILQGWDRQDLPMLLADYTTSRAQLIASLFGLTDEQLDAKPPDGGWTVRETLEHVLYWDRNSIDTLQAEFEQAKQQER
;
A
#
# COMPACT_ATOMS: atom_id res chain seq x y z
N MET A 1 -22.56 -18.44 3.58
CA MET A 1 -22.01 -17.56 4.64
C MET A 1 -20.51 -17.80 4.70
N GLY A 2 -19.73 -16.97 3.99
CA GLY A 2 -18.28 -17.16 3.86
C GLY A 2 -17.60 -16.82 5.19
N ASN A 3 -16.78 -17.73 5.68
CA ASN A 3 -16.02 -17.55 6.91
C ASN A 3 -15.06 -16.36 6.72
N PRO A 4 -15.24 -15.21 7.39
CA PRO A 4 -14.34 -14.07 7.22
C PRO A 4 -13.01 -14.45 7.88
N ASN A 5 -11.95 -14.68 7.09
CA ASN A 5 -10.62 -15.08 7.58
C ASN A 5 -10.06 -14.02 8.56
N PRO A 6 -10.26 -14.16 9.89
CA PRO A 6 -10.05 -13.05 10.81
C PRO A 6 -8.56 -12.86 11.08
N GLU A 7 -7.80 -13.96 11.09
CA GLU A 7 -6.34 -13.95 11.20
C GLU A 7 -5.68 -13.32 9.98
N LEU A 8 -6.13 -13.65 8.76
CA LEU A 8 -5.62 -13.02 7.53
C LEU A 8 -5.84 -11.50 7.55
N LYS A 9 -7.05 -11.06 7.94
CA LYS A 9 -7.36 -9.65 8.08
C LYS A 9 -6.45 -8.98 9.12
N SER A 10 -6.24 -9.62 10.26
CA SER A 10 -5.32 -9.14 11.29
C SER A 10 -3.88 -9.02 10.80
N PHE A 11 -3.38 -9.98 10.01
CA PHE A 11 -2.05 -9.90 9.40
C PHE A 11 -1.95 -8.72 8.43
N ILE A 12 -2.95 -8.52 7.56
CA ILE A 12 -2.96 -7.40 6.59
C ILE A 12 -2.97 -6.05 7.32
N GLU A 13 -3.80 -5.90 8.36
CA GLU A 13 -3.87 -4.67 9.15
C GLU A 13 -2.55 -4.39 9.88
N ARG A 14 -1.94 -5.44 10.44
CA ARG A 14 -0.65 -5.34 11.12
C ARG A 14 0.48 -4.96 10.16
N LEU A 15 0.55 -5.59 8.99
CA LEU A 15 1.52 -5.24 7.93
C LEU A 15 1.40 -3.76 7.53
N ARG A 16 0.18 -3.26 7.34
CA ARG A 16 -0.06 -1.84 7.01
C ARG A 16 0.38 -0.91 8.15
N SER A 17 0.05 -1.24 9.39
CA SER A 17 0.41 -0.43 10.55
C SER A 17 1.92 -0.39 10.80
N GLU A 18 2.60 -1.54 10.76
CA GLU A 18 4.06 -1.63 10.93
C GLU A 18 4.80 -0.96 9.77
N PHE A 19 4.27 -1.04 8.55
CA PHE A 19 4.85 -0.34 7.40
C PHE A 19 4.71 1.18 7.53
N ASN A 20 3.57 1.69 7.99
CA ASN A 20 3.42 3.12 8.25
C ASN A 20 4.42 3.60 9.32
N GLN A 21 4.60 2.85 10.42
CA GLN A 21 5.62 3.18 11.42
C GLN A 21 7.04 3.15 10.85
N THR A 22 7.31 2.24 9.91
CA THR A 22 8.59 2.19 9.20
C THR A 22 8.78 3.44 8.34
N LEU A 23 7.77 3.85 7.58
CA LEU A 23 7.83 5.08 6.79
C LEU A 23 8.03 6.31 7.66
N ASP A 24 7.28 6.45 8.76
CA ASP A 24 7.41 7.58 9.70
C ASP A 24 8.84 7.68 10.25
N ALA A 25 9.49 6.54 10.54
CA ALA A 25 10.88 6.52 11.01
C ALA A 25 11.92 6.85 9.92
N LEU A 26 11.56 6.71 8.64
CA LEU A 26 12.47 6.92 7.50
C LEU A 26 12.29 8.27 6.81
N LEU A 27 11.09 8.87 6.87
CA LEU A 27 10.74 10.10 6.15
C LEU A 27 11.63 11.29 6.53
N ASP A 28 11.96 11.42 7.82
CA ASP A 28 12.77 12.53 8.34
C ASP A 28 14.28 12.19 8.39
N MET A 29 14.69 11.05 7.81
CA MET A 29 16.09 10.63 7.82
C MET A 29 16.93 11.56 6.92
N PRO A 30 18.02 12.17 7.45
CA PRO A 30 18.92 12.96 6.63
C PRO A 30 19.54 12.13 5.51
N GLN A 31 19.62 12.71 4.31
CA GLN A 31 20.15 12.03 3.12
C GLN A 31 21.62 11.60 3.28
N ASP A 32 22.42 12.39 3.98
CA ASP A 32 23.83 12.12 4.29
C ASP A 32 23.99 10.99 5.30
N TYR A 33 23.04 10.81 6.22
CA TYR A 33 23.03 9.69 7.17
C TYR A 33 22.92 8.32 6.48
N LEU A 34 22.45 8.25 5.24
CA LEU A 34 22.40 7.00 4.47
C LEU A 34 23.78 6.37 4.29
N ASP A 35 24.84 7.18 4.29
CA ASP A 35 26.20 6.70 4.04
C ASP A 35 26.94 6.36 5.35
N GLU A 36 26.32 6.58 6.51
CA GLU A 36 26.89 6.20 7.82
C GLU A 36 26.91 4.68 8.02
N PRO A 37 27.90 4.12 8.75
CA PRO A 37 27.97 2.70 9.06
C PRO A 37 26.75 2.21 9.85
N CYS A 38 26.20 1.05 9.46
CA CYS A 38 25.08 0.44 10.16
C CYS A 38 25.52 -0.79 10.97
N GLY A 39 25.23 -0.79 12.27
CA GLY A 39 25.54 -1.90 13.17
C GLY A 39 24.62 -3.13 13.03
N HIS A 40 23.55 -3.03 12.24
CA HIS A 40 22.59 -4.14 12.09
C HIS A 40 23.16 -5.24 11.18
N GLY A 41 23.01 -6.51 11.57
CA GLY A 41 23.58 -7.64 10.84
C GLY A 41 23.13 -7.74 9.37
N CYS A 42 21.90 -7.30 9.06
CA CYS A 42 21.41 -7.28 7.68
C CYS A 42 22.12 -6.25 6.78
N ALA A 43 22.79 -5.25 7.35
CA ALA A 43 23.64 -4.34 6.59
C ALA A 43 24.96 -5.01 6.14
N ARG A 44 25.30 -6.18 6.70
CA ARG A 44 26.50 -6.98 6.33
C ARG A 44 27.81 -6.19 6.42
N GLY A 45 27.92 -5.33 7.43
CA GLY A 45 29.08 -4.44 7.62
C GLY A 45 29.08 -3.21 6.70
N GLY A 46 28.00 -2.97 5.97
CA GLY A 46 27.79 -1.79 5.14
C GLY A 46 27.14 -0.62 5.88
N SER A 47 26.61 0.29 5.09
CA SER A 47 25.97 1.54 5.50
C SER A 47 24.48 1.38 5.83
N VAL A 48 23.84 2.45 6.31
CA VAL A 48 22.38 2.53 6.46
C VAL A 48 21.69 2.29 5.10
N ARG A 49 22.24 2.82 4.01
CA ARG A 49 21.76 2.55 2.64
C ARG A 49 21.77 1.07 2.32
N ASP A 50 22.83 0.35 2.68
CA ASP A 50 22.92 -1.10 2.43
C ASP A 50 21.85 -1.88 3.19
N LEU A 51 21.53 -1.48 4.43
CA LEU A 51 20.42 -2.05 5.18
C LEU A 51 19.07 -1.79 4.49
N LEU A 52 18.79 -0.57 4.04
CA LEU A 52 17.53 -0.22 3.40
C LEU A 52 17.37 -0.95 2.06
N VAL A 53 18.43 -0.98 1.25
CA VAL A 53 18.48 -1.75 0.00
C VAL A 53 18.22 -3.22 0.28
N HIS A 54 18.88 -3.79 1.29
CA HIS A 54 18.64 -5.17 1.70
C HIS A 54 17.17 -5.41 2.05
N ASN A 55 16.57 -4.57 2.91
CA ASN A 55 15.17 -4.73 3.32
C ASN A 55 14.21 -4.64 2.13
N ILE A 56 14.43 -3.72 1.19
CA ILE A 56 13.61 -3.60 -0.04
C ILE A 56 13.66 -4.89 -0.86
N PHE A 57 14.85 -5.47 -1.06
CA PHE A 57 14.97 -6.73 -1.79
C PHE A 57 14.37 -7.91 -1.00
N HIS A 58 14.53 -7.92 0.32
CA HIS A 58 14.00 -8.95 1.19
C HIS A 58 12.46 -8.99 1.17
N GLU A 59 11.80 -7.83 1.18
CA GLU A 59 10.35 -7.72 1.04
C GLU A 59 9.83 -8.31 -0.29
N LYS A 60 10.54 -8.04 -1.39
CA LYS A 60 10.24 -8.61 -2.72
C LYS A 60 10.40 -10.13 -2.72
N GLN A 61 11.43 -10.65 -2.04
CA GLN A 61 11.64 -12.09 -1.92
C GLN A 61 10.50 -12.76 -1.14
N HIS A 62 10.07 -12.19 -0.01
CA HIS A 62 8.94 -12.72 0.77
C HIS A 62 7.62 -12.66 0.02
N SER A 63 7.39 -11.58 -0.73
CA SER A 63 6.25 -11.51 -1.66
C SER A 63 6.30 -12.69 -2.64
N GLY A 64 7.45 -12.92 -3.29
CA GLY A 64 7.64 -14.05 -4.20
C GLY A 64 7.45 -15.43 -3.56
N GLN A 65 7.80 -15.60 -2.28
CA GLN A 65 7.54 -16.82 -1.52
C GLN A 65 6.05 -17.05 -1.30
N VAL A 66 5.30 -16.02 -0.90
CA VAL A 66 3.83 -16.12 -0.77
C VAL A 66 3.20 -16.52 -2.10
N TRP A 67 3.62 -15.88 -3.20
CA TRP A 67 3.15 -16.24 -4.55
C TRP A 67 3.46 -17.69 -4.93
N SER A 68 4.67 -18.15 -4.63
CA SER A 68 5.08 -19.52 -4.89
C SER A 68 4.24 -20.53 -4.10
N ILE A 69 3.93 -20.24 -2.84
CA ILE A 69 3.04 -21.07 -2.02
C ILE A 69 1.63 -21.09 -2.61
N ARG A 70 1.10 -19.95 -3.05
CA ARG A 70 -0.23 -19.86 -3.69
C ARG A 70 -0.29 -20.71 -4.97
N ASP A 71 0.77 -20.68 -5.78
CA ASP A 71 0.87 -21.51 -6.98
C ASP A 71 0.90 -23.00 -6.66
N GLN A 72 1.74 -23.40 -5.70
CA GLN A 72 1.85 -24.80 -5.25
C GLN A 72 0.53 -25.34 -4.71
N LEU A 73 -0.25 -24.49 -4.02
CA LEU A 73 -1.60 -24.81 -3.54
C LEU A 73 -2.66 -24.76 -4.64
N ARG A 74 -2.30 -24.39 -5.88
CA ARG A 74 -3.19 -24.20 -7.04
C ARG A 74 -4.32 -23.19 -6.82
N ILE A 75 -4.12 -22.23 -5.91
CA ILE A 75 -5.09 -21.17 -5.58
C ILE A 75 -4.86 -19.86 -6.38
N LEU A 76 -4.00 -19.92 -7.40
CA LEU A 76 -3.89 -18.87 -8.42
C LEU A 76 -4.94 -19.02 -9.53
N GLN A 77 -5.57 -20.20 -9.65
CA GLN A 77 -6.66 -20.44 -10.59
C GLN A 77 -7.87 -19.60 -10.19
N GLY A 78 -8.27 -18.62 -11.01
CA GLY A 78 -9.36 -17.68 -10.70
C GLY A 78 -8.96 -16.19 -10.64
N TRP A 79 -7.65 -15.88 -10.73
CA TRP A 79 -7.13 -14.51 -10.84
C TRP A 79 -7.53 -13.80 -12.16
N ASP A 80 -8.08 -14.56 -13.13
CA ASP A 80 -8.70 -14.08 -14.35
C ASP A 80 -10.15 -13.60 -14.14
N ARG A 81 -10.75 -13.87 -12.98
CA ARG A 81 -12.07 -13.37 -12.59
C ARG A 81 -11.83 -12.14 -11.72
N GLN A 82 -12.41 -10.99 -12.09
CA GLN A 82 -12.46 -9.82 -11.22
C GLN A 82 -13.44 -10.03 -10.05
N ASP A 83 -13.16 -11.06 -9.24
CA ASP A 83 -13.87 -11.30 -7.99
C ASP A 83 -13.36 -10.35 -6.89
N LEU A 84 -14.06 -10.33 -5.75
CA LEU A 84 -13.79 -9.36 -4.70
C LEU A 84 -12.32 -9.41 -4.20
N PRO A 85 -11.69 -10.57 -3.93
CA PRO A 85 -10.27 -10.62 -3.57
C PRO A 85 -9.34 -9.96 -4.59
N MET A 86 -9.57 -10.18 -5.89
CA MET A 86 -8.78 -9.56 -6.95
C MET A 86 -8.97 -8.05 -7.01
N LEU A 87 -10.23 -7.60 -6.97
CA LEU A 87 -10.53 -6.17 -6.94
C LEU A 87 -9.89 -5.48 -5.72
N LEU A 88 -9.87 -6.13 -4.55
CA LEU A 88 -9.21 -5.60 -3.35
C LEU A 88 -7.68 -5.57 -3.46
N ALA A 89 -7.08 -6.56 -4.12
CA ALA A 89 -5.64 -6.59 -4.39
C ALA A 89 -5.22 -5.47 -5.35
N ASP A 90 -5.96 -5.30 -6.44
CA ASP A 90 -5.74 -4.22 -7.42
C ASP A 90 -5.95 -2.86 -6.76
N TYR A 91 -7.05 -2.67 -6.01
CA TYR A 91 -7.35 -1.42 -5.32
C TYR A 91 -6.26 -1.06 -4.28
N THR A 92 -5.74 -2.06 -3.55
CA THR A 92 -4.62 -1.85 -2.62
C THR A 92 -3.33 -1.45 -3.36
N THR A 93 -3.04 -2.12 -4.49
CA THR A 93 -1.84 -1.86 -5.28
C THR A 93 -1.89 -0.46 -5.90
N SER A 94 -3.02 -0.05 -6.48
CA SER A 94 -3.22 1.28 -7.04
C SER A 94 -3.08 2.36 -5.97
N ARG A 95 -3.60 2.13 -4.75
CA ARG A 95 -3.40 3.06 -3.62
C ARG A 95 -1.93 3.20 -3.23
N ALA A 96 -1.19 2.09 -3.16
CA ALA A 96 0.24 2.11 -2.86
C ALA A 96 1.05 2.83 -3.95
N GLN A 97 0.69 2.65 -5.23
CA GLN A 97 1.32 3.36 -6.34
C GLN A 97 1.07 4.87 -6.29
N LEU A 98 -0.16 5.31 -5.99
CA LEU A 98 -0.47 6.72 -5.80
C LEU A 98 0.38 7.33 -4.68
N ILE A 99 0.44 6.68 -3.51
CA ILE A 99 1.28 7.13 -2.40
C ILE A 99 2.75 7.18 -2.81
N ALA A 100 3.25 6.14 -3.48
CA ALA A 100 4.64 6.09 -3.92
C ALA A 100 5.01 7.22 -4.88
N SER A 101 4.06 7.69 -5.71
CA SER A 101 4.27 8.81 -6.63
C SER A 101 4.46 10.16 -5.96
N LEU A 102 4.18 10.26 -4.64
CA LEU A 102 4.31 11.49 -3.87
C LEU A 102 5.69 11.66 -3.22
N PHE A 103 6.47 10.58 -3.09
CA PHE A 103 7.79 10.67 -2.46
C PHE A 103 8.72 11.58 -3.27
N GLY A 104 9.34 12.55 -2.59
CA GLY A 104 10.25 13.53 -3.18
C GLY A 104 9.58 14.82 -3.66
N LEU A 105 8.25 14.94 -3.57
CA LEU A 105 7.57 16.21 -3.77
C LEU A 105 7.81 17.15 -2.58
N THR A 106 8.03 18.43 -2.87
CA THR A 106 8.00 19.49 -1.86
C THR A 106 6.59 20.04 -1.67
N ASP A 107 6.35 20.74 -0.57
CA ASP A 107 5.06 21.40 -0.31
C ASP A 107 4.70 22.41 -1.42
N GLU A 108 5.68 23.15 -1.94
CA GLU A 108 5.44 24.10 -3.05
C GLU A 108 5.02 23.37 -4.33
N GLN A 109 5.56 22.17 -4.57
CA GLN A 109 5.19 21.36 -5.73
C GLN A 109 3.78 20.77 -5.61
N LEU A 110 3.22 20.65 -4.40
CA LEU A 110 1.83 20.22 -4.22
C LEU A 110 0.83 21.22 -4.80
N ASP A 111 1.19 22.51 -4.76
CA ASP A 111 0.35 23.63 -5.17
C ASP A 111 0.72 24.21 -6.54
N ALA A 112 1.80 23.70 -7.15
CA ALA A 112 2.21 24.09 -8.50
C ALA A 112 1.18 23.63 -9.54
N LYS A 113 0.74 24.55 -10.40
CA LYS A 113 -0.12 24.23 -11.55
C LYS A 113 0.72 23.66 -12.70
N PRO A 114 0.25 22.58 -13.35
CA PRO A 114 0.90 22.08 -14.56
C PRO A 114 0.78 23.09 -15.72
N PRO A 115 1.64 23.01 -16.75
CA PRO A 115 1.66 23.96 -17.87
C PRO A 115 0.36 24.05 -18.67
N ASP A 116 -0.45 22.98 -18.66
CA ASP A 116 -1.74 22.91 -19.33
C ASP A 116 -2.90 23.50 -18.51
N GLY A 117 -2.62 23.99 -17.29
CA GLY A 117 -3.61 24.57 -16.39
C GLY A 117 -4.51 23.53 -15.71
N GLY A 118 -4.16 22.25 -15.75
CA GLY A 118 -4.84 21.17 -15.05
C GLY A 118 -4.82 21.28 -13.51
N TRP A 119 -5.24 20.21 -12.85
CA TRP A 119 -5.26 20.15 -11.39
C TRP A 119 -3.85 20.10 -10.80
N THR A 120 -3.66 20.73 -9.64
CA THR A 120 -2.45 20.54 -8.83
C THR A 120 -2.45 19.13 -8.24
N VAL A 121 -1.31 18.73 -7.68
CA VAL A 121 -1.22 17.47 -6.94
C VAL A 121 -2.16 17.52 -5.73
N ARG A 122 -2.23 18.64 -4.99
CA ARG A 122 -3.15 18.79 -3.85
C ARG A 122 -4.60 18.60 -4.25
N GLU A 123 -5.06 19.30 -5.29
CA GLU A 123 -6.44 19.18 -5.78
C GLU A 123 -6.76 17.74 -6.20
N THR A 124 -5.82 17.05 -6.84
CA THR A 124 -5.96 15.65 -7.23
C THR A 124 -6.08 14.72 -6.01
N LEU A 125 -5.27 14.94 -4.97
CA LEU A 125 -5.31 14.14 -3.75
C LEU A 125 -6.57 14.39 -2.94
N GLU A 126 -7.02 15.64 -2.81
CA GLU A 126 -8.28 15.99 -2.16
C GLU A 126 -9.47 15.34 -2.86
N HIS A 127 -9.48 15.36 -4.19
CA HIS A 127 -10.48 14.66 -4.99
C HIS A 127 -10.50 13.15 -4.66
N VAL A 128 -9.34 12.49 -4.71
CA VAL A 128 -9.23 11.05 -4.42
C VAL A 128 -9.67 10.74 -2.98
N LEU A 129 -9.25 11.53 -1.99
CA LEU A 129 -9.61 11.30 -0.59
C LEU A 129 -11.13 11.39 -0.36
N TYR A 130 -11.78 12.38 -0.97
CA TYR A 130 -13.22 12.56 -0.86
C TYR A 130 -13.99 11.46 -1.58
N TRP A 131 -13.74 11.26 -2.89
CA TRP A 131 -14.55 10.38 -3.73
C TRP A 131 -14.37 8.91 -3.41
N ASP A 132 -13.17 8.47 -3.03
CA ASP A 132 -12.95 7.08 -2.63
C ASP A 132 -13.76 6.71 -1.40
N ARG A 133 -13.80 7.56 -0.37
CA ARG A 133 -14.61 7.25 0.83
C ARG A 133 -16.10 7.38 0.55
N ASN A 134 -16.52 8.44 -0.14
CA ASN A 134 -17.92 8.70 -0.45
C ASN A 134 -18.57 7.58 -1.28
N SER A 135 -17.89 7.08 -2.30
CA SER A 135 -18.39 5.99 -3.14
C SER A 135 -18.55 4.68 -2.35
N ILE A 136 -17.58 4.35 -1.49
CA ILE A 136 -17.63 3.14 -0.66
C ILE A 136 -18.69 3.25 0.45
N ASP A 137 -18.88 4.43 1.04
CA ASP A 137 -19.95 4.67 2.02
C ASP A 137 -21.34 4.44 1.41
N THR A 138 -21.54 4.91 0.18
CA THR A 138 -22.78 4.71 -0.57
C THR A 138 -23.02 3.21 -0.81
N LEU A 139 -22.02 2.50 -1.35
CA LEU A 139 -22.09 1.06 -1.57
C LEU A 139 -22.39 0.29 -0.27
N GLN A 140 -21.75 0.67 0.84
CA GLN A 140 -21.96 0.03 2.13
C GLN A 140 -23.38 0.24 2.65
N ALA A 141 -23.93 1.45 2.50
CA ALA A 141 -25.30 1.76 2.89
C ALA A 141 -26.32 0.94 2.08
N GLU A 142 -26.13 0.84 0.76
CA GLU A 142 -26.99 0.03 -0.13
C GLU A 142 -26.92 -1.46 0.23
N PHE A 143 -25.72 -1.98 0.51
CA PHE A 143 -25.53 -3.37 0.92
C PHE A 143 -26.25 -3.71 2.24
N GLU A 144 -26.17 -2.83 3.23
CA GLU A 144 -26.87 -3.03 4.50
C GLU A 144 -28.39 -2.92 4.36
N GLN A 145 -28.90 -2.06 3.47
CA GLN A 145 -30.33 -2.00 3.14
C GLN A 145 -30.81 -3.31 2.47
N ALA A 146 -30.06 -3.84 1.51
CA ALA A 146 -30.39 -5.10 0.84
C ALA A 146 -30.51 -6.26 1.84
N LYS A 147 -29.56 -6.37 2.78
CA LYS A 147 -29.59 -7.40 3.84
C LYS A 147 -30.78 -7.29 4.79
N GLN A 148 -31.34 -6.10 4.97
CA GLN A 148 -32.53 -5.89 5.80
C GLN A 148 -33.82 -6.27 5.07
N GLN A 149 -33.86 -6.16 3.73
CA GLN A 149 -35.01 -6.54 2.92
C GLN A 149 -35.13 -8.07 2.71
N GLU A 150 -34.03 -8.80 2.89
CA GLU A 150 -33.97 -10.27 2.84
C GLU A 150 -34.29 -10.97 4.17
N ARG A 151 -34.58 -10.21 5.25
CA ARG A 151 -34.95 -10.71 6.58
C ARG A 151 -36.44 -10.58 6.84
#